data_AF-A0A2U0TMB1-F1
#
_entry.id   AF-A0A2U0TMB1-F1
#
_cell.length_a   1.000
_cell.length_b   1.000
_cell.length_c   1.000
_cell.angle_alpha   90.00
_cell.angle_beta   90.00
_cell.angle_gamma   90.00
#
_symmetry.space_group_name_H-M   'P 1'
#
loop_
_entity.id
_entity.type
_entity.pdbx_description
1 polymer ?
#
loop_
_entity_poly.entity_id
_entity_poly.type
_entity_poly.pdbx_seq_one_letter_code
_entity_poly.pdbx_strand_id
1 'polypeptide(L)'
;MPIDFSITSAVTSSGRTAFNAQSINSTETKFNIGNKTRYEGNVGLFNTSVTAGLAYKPEDYSAEYGFWAYFIYPTAMAESSGSFKCLNTYDRAQFTFSFMQYAAHVPNGDFIKFFRKLLQLPNATDYFPKLVLSNNRIFYKSSSGVLSPLENDSSSQALMDYLNPTLNDIENQELICAARFVHWATNDPNHRKTQVETAIDMYKENMKSYNKRYGLNNVPANVCQMICDIRHQGRATSDRIALAINTNGNYDKAFSNLCTIGNTNYQTRINTVRNTIKKLTDIGKFSMKYDANSGEFVTI
;
A
#
# COMPACT_ATOMS: atom_id res chain seq x y z
N MET A 1 -13.84 -18.00 -17.00
CA MET A 1 -13.91 -17.06 -18.14
C MET A 1 -13.31 -15.77 -17.64
N PRO A 2 -12.39 -15.11 -18.36
CA PRO A 2 -11.78 -13.88 -17.87
C PRO A 2 -12.83 -12.83 -17.51
N ILE A 3 -12.64 -12.18 -16.37
CA ILE A 3 -13.46 -11.06 -15.94
C ILE A 3 -13.08 -9.85 -16.80
N ASP A 4 -14.10 -9.24 -17.41
CA ASP A 4 -13.95 -8.05 -18.23
C ASP A 4 -14.99 -7.01 -17.84
N PHE A 5 -14.74 -5.74 -18.17
CA PHE A 5 -15.50 -4.62 -17.65
C PHE A 5 -15.99 -3.69 -18.75
N SER A 6 -17.26 -3.30 -18.67
CA SER A 6 -17.75 -2.13 -19.36
C SER A 6 -17.40 -0.88 -18.53
N ILE A 7 -16.75 0.09 -19.15
CA ILE A 7 -16.26 1.30 -18.46
C ILE A 7 -17.04 2.51 -18.94
N THR A 8 -17.48 3.33 -17.98
CA THR A 8 -18.26 4.54 -18.23
C THR A 8 -17.71 5.69 -17.39
N SER A 9 -17.84 6.91 -17.87
CA SER A 9 -17.50 8.11 -17.12
C SER A 9 -18.72 9.00 -16.93
N ALA A 10 -18.72 9.76 -15.83
CA ALA A 10 -19.75 10.75 -15.54
C ALA A 10 -19.14 11.93 -14.77
N VAL A 11 -19.63 13.14 -15.02
CA VAL A 11 -19.27 14.31 -14.20
C VAL A 11 -20.14 14.29 -12.94
N THR A 12 -19.50 14.24 -11.79
CA THR A 12 -20.15 14.27 -10.48
C THR A 12 -20.70 15.67 -10.17
N SER A 13 -21.57 15.79 -9.17
CA SER A 13 -22.06 17.08 -8.67
C SER A 13 -20.93 18.03 -8.23
N SER A 14 -19.77 17.49 -7.85
CA SER A 14 -18.56 18.25 -7.52
C SER A 14 -17.79 18.77 -8.75
N GLY A 15 -18.25 18.49 -9.98
CA GLY A 15 -17.55 18.82 -11.22
C GLY A 15 -16.41 17.86 -11.58
N ARG A 16 -16.11 16.85 -10.74
CA ARG A 16 -15.08 15.84 -11.02
C ARG A 16 -15.61 14.77 -11.97
N THR A 17 -14.81 14.35 -12.95
CA THR A 17 -15.10 13.17 -13.78
C THR A 17 -14.80 11.89 -13.00
N ALA A 18 -15.82 11.09 -12.73
CA ALA A 18 -15.70 9.76 -12.13
C ALA A 18 -15.72 8.69 -13.22
N PHE A 19 -14.86 7.68 -13.09
CA PHE A 19 -14.85 6.48 -13.92
C PHE A 19 -15.41 5.30 -13.14
N ASN A 20 -16.31 4.55 -13.77
CA ASN A 20 -17.00 3.43 -13.15
C ASN A 20 -16.96 2.22 -14.08
N ALA A 21 -16.82 1.04 -13.49
CA ALA A 21 -16.83 -0.24 -14.19
C ALA A 21 -18.04 -1.08 -13.77
N GLN A 22 -18.48 -1.93 -14.68
CA GLN A 22 -19.42 -3.01 -14.40
C GLN A 22 -18.94 -4.27 -15.12
N SER A 23 -18.83 -5.37 -14.38
CA SER A 23 -18.46 -6.67 -14.94
C SER A 23 -19.41 -7.04 -16.08
N ILE A 24 -18.86 -7.38 -17.25
CA ILE A 24 -19.65 -7.77 -18.42
C ILE A 24 -20.30 -9.14 -18.13
N ASN A 25 -21.52 -9.35 -18.62
CA ASN A 25 -22.31 -10.57 -18.39
C ASN A 25 -22.56 -10.88 -16.90
N SER A 26 -22.57 -9.85 -16.05
CA SER A 26 -22.80 -9.97 -14.61
C SER A 26 -23.96 -9.08 -14.18
N THR A 27 -24.68 -9.50 -13.14
CA THR A 27 -25.69 -8.68 -12.44
C THR A 27 -25.07 -7.82 -11.34
N GLU A 28 -23.75 -7.87 -11.16
CA GLU A 28 -23.04 -7.04 -10.19
C GLU A 28 -23.30 -5.55 -10.45
N THR A 29 -23.41 -4.82 -9.35
CA THR A 29 -23.62 -3.37 -9.40
C THR A 29 -22.36 -2.69 -9.93
N LYS A 30 -22.55 -1.65 -10.72
CA LYS A 30 -21.49 -0.74 -11.16
C LYS A 30 -20.71 -0.21 -9.94
N PHE A 31 -19.38 -0.21 -10.03
CA PHE A 31 -18.50 0.27 -8.98
C PHE A 31 -17.59 1.40 -9.48
N ASN A 32 -17.18 2.26 -8.55
CA ASN A 32 -16.26 3.35 -8.86
C ASN A 32 -14.81 2.83 -8.95
N ILE A 33 -14.15 3.11 -10.07
CA ILE A 33 -12.72 2.82 -10.27
C ILE A 33 -11.90 3.92 -9.61
N GLY A 34 -12.27 5.18 -9.87
CA GLY A 34 -11.60 6.38 -9.37
C GLY A 34 -12.13 7.65 -10.06
N ASN A 35 -11.57 8.79 -9.68
CA ASN A 35 -11.88 10.09 -10.28
C ASN A 35 -10.67 10.63 -11.03
N LYS A 36 -10.90 11.36 -12.12
CA LYS A 36 -9.86 12.11 -12.82
C LYS A 36 -9.19 13.06 -11.84
N THR A 37 -7.87 13.02 -11.81
CA THR A 37 -7.01 13.85 -10.96
C THR A 37 -5.86 14.39 -11.80
N ARG A 38 -5.45 15.61 -11.49
CA ARG A 38 -4.25 16.24 -12.05
C ARG A 38 -3.26 16.52 -10.92
N TYR A 39 -1.99 16.21 -11.15
CA TYR A 39 -0.93 16.42 -10.17
C TYR A 39 0.38 16.67 -10.91
N GLU A 40 1.08 17.78 -10.61
CA GLU A 40 2.37 18.14 -11.24
C GLU A 40 2.36 18.06 -12.78
N GLY A 41 1.24 18.41 -13.42
CA GLY A 41 1.07 18.37 -14.89
C GLY A 41 0.58 17.02 -15.43
N ASN A 42 0.66 15.96 -14.64
CA ASN A 42 0.18 14.63 -15.00
C ASN A 42 -1.34 14.48 -14.83
N VAL A 43 -1.89 13.46 -15.46
CA VAL A 43 -3.30 13.07 -15.43
C VAL A 43 -3.39 11.58 -15.09
N GLY A 44 -4.35 11.23 -14.24
CA GLY A 44 -4.66 9.84 -13.93
C GLY A 44 -5.91 9.72 -13.04
N LEU A 45 -6.08 8.56 -12.44
CA LEU A 45 -7.16 8.20 -11.52
C LEU A 45 -6.73 8.36 -10.07
N PHE A 46 -7.69 8.74 -9.23
CA PHE A 46 -7.56 8.68 -7.77
C PHE A 46 -8.81 8.10 -7.14
N ASN A 47 -8.63 7.06 -6.31
CA ASN A 47 -9.66 6.44 -5.52
C ASN A 47 -9.20 6.33 -4.07
N THR A 48 -9.84 7.08 -3.18
CA THR A 48 -9.66 7.00 -1.73
C THR A 48 -10.94 6.60 -1.03
N SER A 49 -11.90 6.04 -1.78
CA SER A 49 -13.18 5.65 -1.19
C SER A 49 -12.96 4.57 -0.14
N VAL A 50 -13.51 4.79 1.04
CA VAL A 50 -13.54 3.82 2.13
C VAL A 50 -14.93 3.22 2.14
N THR A 51 -15.03 1.91 1.94
CA THR A 51 -16.29 1.18 1.97
C THR A 51 -16.34 0.33 3.23
N ALA A 52 -17.49 0.31 3.91
CA ALA A 52 -17.69 -0.52 5.09
C ALA A 52 -17.36 -1.99 4.77
N GLY A 53 -16.58 -2.64 5.63
CA GLY A 53 -16.10 -4.01 5.40
C GLY A 53 -14.92 -4.15 4.43
N LEU A 54 -14.48 -3.07 3.78
CA LEU A 54 -13.33 -3.05 2.86
C LEU A 54 -12.23 -2.07 3.30
N ALA A 55 -12.18 -1.79 4.59
CA ALA A 55 -11.10 -1.08 5.24
C ALA A 55 -10.33 -2.06 6.14
N TYR A 56 -9.01 -1.94 6.16
CA TYR A 56 -8.13 -2.72 7.02
C TYR A 56 -8.47 -2.48 8.49
N LYS A 57 -8.66 -3.57 9.23
CA LYS A 57 -8.86 -3.59 10.68
C LYS A 57 -7.88 -4.60 11.28
N PRO A 58 -7.05 -4.21 12.25
CA PRO A 58 -6.09 -5.12 12.87
C PRO A 58 -6.73 -6.37 13.46
N GLU A 59 -7.94 -6.26 14.01
CA GLU A 59 -8.64 -7.33 14.70
C GLU A 59 -8.89 -8.53 13.78
N ASP A 60 -9.24 -8.27 12.51
CA ASP A 60 -9.52 -9.28 11.49
C ASP A 60 -8.29 -10.15 11.16
N TYR A 61 -7.09 -9.68 11.48
CA TYR A 61 -5.81 -10.31 11.12
C TYR A 61 -4.93 -10.64 12.33
N SER A 62 -5.30 -10.18 13.52
CA SER A 62 -4.48 -10.31 14.73
C SER A 62 -4.29 -11.76 15.20
N ALA A 63 -5.21 -12.66 14.88
CA ALA A 63 -5.06 -14.09 15.18
C ALA A 63 -3.90 -14.72 14.39
N GLU A 64 -3.64 -14.25 13.18
CA GLU A 64 -2.60 -14.80 12.30
C GLU A 64 -1.27 -14.07 12.45
N TYR A 65 -1.29 -12.75 12.58
CA TYR A 65 -0.05 -11.94 12.59
C TYR A 65 0.28 -11.30 13.94
N GLY A 66 -0.52 -11.58 14.98
CA GLY A 66 -0.31 -11.04 16.32
C GLY A 66 -0.25 -9.52 16.35
N PHE A 67 0.74 -8.98 17.07
CA PHE A 67 0.91 -7.54 17.23
C PHE A 67 1.21 -6.80 15.92
N TRP A 68 1.78 -7.45 14.90
CA TRP A 68 2.09 -6.79 13.64
C TRP A 68 0.86 -6.24 12.93
N ALA A 69 -0.30 -6.88 13.10
CA ALA A 69 -1.55 -6.34 12.58
C ALA A 69 -1.88 -4.96 13.19
N TYR A 70 -1.62 -4.77 14.48
CA TYR A 70 -1.78 -3.47 15.12
C TYR A 70 -0.64 -2.51 14.74
N PHE A 71 0.60 -3.01 14.64
CA PHE A 71 1.79 -2.20 14.38
C PHE A 71 1.73 -1.41 13.06
N ILE A 72 1.23 -2.03 11.98
CA ILE A 72 1.15 -1.36 10.67
C ILE A 72 -0.04 -0.40 10.56
N TYR A 73 -1.02 -0.50 11.47
CA TYR A 73 -2.29 0.20 11.38
C TYR A 73 -2.18 1.73 11.34
N PRO A 74 -1.32 2.39 12.15
CA PRO A 74 -1.23 3.86 12.09
C PRO A 74 -0.77 4.37 10.73
N THR A 75 0.13 3.66 10.04
CA THR A 75 0.54 4.01 8.67
C THR A 75 -0.57 3.72 7.67
N ALA A 76 -1.26 2.57 7.77
CA ALA A 76 -2.42 2.26 6.93
C ALA A 76 -3.50 3.37 6.99
N MET A 77 -3.77 3.88 8.19
CA MET A 77 -4.72 4.97 8.38
C MET A 77 -4.25 6.29 7.75
N ALA A 78 -2.95 6.57 7.82
CA ALA A 78 -2.34 7.74 7.22
C ALA A 78 -2.27 7.69 5.68
N GLU A 79 -2.10 6.52 5.09
CA GLU A 79 -2.00 6.34 3.64
C GLU A 79 -3.36 6.45 2.94
N SER A 80 -4.36 5.73 3.46
CA SER A 80 -5.58 5.47 2.71
C SER A 80 -6.83 5.39 3.59
N SER A 81 -6.71 5.76 4.87
CA SER A 81 -7.70 5.40 5.90
C SER A 81 -8.00 3.89 5.93
N GLY A 82 -7.00 3.07 5.58
CA GLY A 82 -7.10 1.62 5.51
C GLY A 82 -7.82 1.05 4.28
N SER A 83 -8.17 1.84 3.26
CA SER A 83 -8.94 1.32 2.12
C SER A 83 -8.16 0.29 1.28
N PHE A 84 -8.66 -0.95 1.22
CA PHE A 84 -8.04 -2.03 0.43
C PHE A 84 -8.07 -1.79 -1.10
N LYS A 85 -8.85 -0.80 -1.55
CA LYS A 85 -9.01 -0.44 -2.96
C LYS A 85 -8.48 0.96 -3.27
N CYS A 86 -7.66 1.52 -2.38
CA CYS A 86 -7.04 2.81 -2.61
C CYS A 86 -6.12 2.73 -3.84
N LEU A 87 -6.31 3.65 -4.79
CA LEU A 87 -5.64 3.67 -6.09
C LEU A 87 -5.20 5.10 -6.43
N ASN A 88 -3.99 5.24 -6.95
CA ASN A 88 -3.47 6.45 -7.58
C ASN A 88 -2.68 6.05 -8.83
N THR A 89 -2.91 6.72 -9.96
CA THR A 89 -2.17 6.49 -11.21
C THR A 89 -1.61 7.77 -11.83
N TYR A 90 -1.69 8.91 -11.14
CA TYR A 90 -1.36 10.22 -11.70
C TYR A 90 0.06 10.70 -11.41
N ASP A 91 0.86 9.97 -10.63
CA ASP A 91 2.22 10.38 -10.27
C ASP A 91 3.29 9.53 -10.96
N ARG A 92 4.57 9.77 -10.63
CA ARG A 92 5.71 9.05 -11.22
C ARG A 92 5.66 7.53 -11.03
N ALA A 93 4.87 7.03 -10.08
CA ALA A 93 4.69 5.60 -9.89
C ALA A 93 3.88 4.97 -11.02
N GLN A 94 3.11 5.77 -11.78
CA GLN A 94 2.10 5.41 -12.78
C GLN A 94 0.96 4.53 -12.25
N PHE A 95 1.22 3.72 -11.23
CA PHE A 95 0.25 2.88 -10.57
C PHE A 95 0.68 2.62 -9.11
N THR A 96 -0.17 3.07 -8.19
CA THR A 96 -0.04 2.88 -6.75
C THR A 96 -1.35 2.30 -6.23
N PHE A 97 -1.29 1.16 -5.57
CA PHE A 97 -2.48 0.44 -5.13
C PHE A 97 -2.29 -0.19 -3.75
N SER A 98 -3.40 -0.47 -3.06
CA SER A 98 -3.53 -1.05 -1.71
C SER A 98 -3.72 -0.03 -0.59
N PHE A 99 -4.12 -0.55 0.58
CA PHE A 99 -4.27 0.25 1.79
C PHE A 99 -2.96 0.87 2.31
N MET A 100 -1.81 0.35 1.87
CA MET A 100 -0.48 0.87 2.19
C MET A 100 0.15 1.67 1.04
N GLN A 101 -0.56 1.84 -0.08
CA GLN A 101 -0.11 2.58 -1.27
C GLN A 101 1.21 2.02 -1.85
N TYR A 102 1.18 0.75 -2.27
CA TYR A 102 2.31 0.09 -2.91
C TYR A 102 2.52 0.64 -4.32
N ALA A 103 3.75 1.07 -4.63
CA ALA A 103 4.05 1.82 -5.85
C ALA A 103 4.81 0.98 -6.89
N ALA A 104 4.34 0.99 -8.14
CA ALA A 104 4.90 0.14 -9.20
C ALA A 104 6.32 0.53 -9.66
N HIS A 105 6.77 1.77 -9.43
CA HIS A 105 8.07 2.26 -9.92
C HIS A 105 9.31 1.77 -9.18
N VAL A 106 9.15 0.98 -8.11
CA VAL A 106 10.29 0.47 -7.35
C VAL A 106 10.56 -0.98 -7.77
N PRO A 107 11.68 -1.28 -8.47
CA PRO A 107 12.07 -2.65 -8.80
C PRO A 107 12.19 -3.49 -7.53
N ASN A 108 11.61 -4.69 -7.54
CA ASN A 108 11.47 -5.55 -6.35
C ASN A 108 10.82 -4.87 -5.12
N GLY A 109 10.10 -3.77 -5.35
CA GLY A 109 9.35 -3.05 -4.34
C GLY A 109 8.16 -3.85 -3.83
N ASP A 110 7.41 -3.21 -2.92
CA ASP A 110 6.19 -3.74 -2.33
C ASP A 110 5.14 -4.11 -3.39
N PHE A 111 4.89 -3.25 -4.38
CA PHE A 111 3.91 -3.52 -5.43
C PHE A 111 4.29 -4.72 -6.27
N ILE A 112 5.57 -4.85 -6.65
CA ILE A 112 6.05 -5.97 -7.46
C ILE A 112 5.89 -7.29 -6.69
N LYS A 113 6.32 -7.31 -5.43
CA LYS A 113 6.19 -8.49 -4.56
C LYS A 113 4.72 -8.86 -4.34
N PHE A 114 3.89 -7.85 -4.05
CA PHE A 114 2.44 -8.00 -3.93
C PHE A 114 1.82 -8.60 -5.19
N PHE A 115 2.12 -8.04 -6.37
CA PHE A 115 1.51 -8.49 -7.61
C PHE A 115 1.99 -9.89 -8.00
N ARG A 116 3.26 -10.24 -7.75
CA ARG A 116 3.74 -11.62 -7.88
C ARG A 116 2.97 -12.58 -6.97
N LYS A 117 2.66 -12.22 -5.73
CA LYS A 117 1.84 -13.05 -4.83
C LYS A 117 0.40 -13.19 -5.36
N LEU A 118 -0.21 -12.10 -5.84
CA LEU A 118 -1.54 -12.16 -6.44
C LEU A 118 -1.59 -13.09 -7.65
N LEU A 119 -0.58 -13.06 -8.53
CA LEU A 119 -0.53 -13.90 -9.71
C LEU A 119 -0.35 -15.40 -9.41
N GLN A 120 -0.17 -15.77 -8.13
CA GLN A 120 -0.18 -17.16 -7.65
C GLN A 120 -1.56 -17.59 -7.12
N LEU A 121 -2.50 -16.66 -6.95
CA LEU A 121 -3.84 -16.99 -6.49
C LEU A 121 -4.62 -17.77 -7.57
N PRO A 122 -5.51 -18.70 -7.18
CA PRO A 122 -6.21 -19.57 -8.14
C PRO A 122 -7.03 -18.81 -9.20
N ASN A 123 -7.58 -17.65 -8.84
CA ASN A 123 -8.38 -16.80 -9.73
C ASN A 123 -7.56 -15.70 -10.43
N ALA A 124 -6.23 -15.71 -10.33
CA ALA A 124 -5.38 -14.72 -10.98
C ALA A 124 -5.61 -14.63 -12.50
N THR A 125 -5.83 -15.77 -13.15
CA THR A 125 -6.11 -15.83 -14.59
C THR A 125 -7.46 -15.27 -14.97
N ASP A 126 -8.40 -15.17 -14.02
CA ASP A 126 -9.69 -14.53 -14.28
C ASP A 126 -9.51 -13.00 -14.36
N TYR A 127 -8.63 -12.41 -13.54
CA TYR A 127 -8.35 -10.98 -13.56
C TYR A 127 -7.28 -10.58 -14.58
N PHE A 128 -6.16 -11.30 -14.65
CA PHE A 128 -5.02 -10.98 -15.51
C PHE A 128 -4.64 -12.19 -16.40
N PRO A 129 -5.48 -12.57 -17.38
CA PRO A 129 -5.30 -13.80 -18.18
C PRO A 129 -4.03 -13.82 -19.04
N LYS A 130 -3.43 -12.65 -19.28
CA LYS A 130 -2.23 -12.48 -20.08
C LYS A 130 -0.97 -12.32 -19.24
N LEU A 131 -1.08 -12.25 -17.91
CA LEU A 131 0.09 -12.19 -17.04
C LEU A 131 0.37 -13.57 -16.47
N VAL A 132 1.63 -13.97 -16.51
CA VAL A 132 2.11 -15.23 -15.94
C VAL A 132 3.37 -14.99 -15.13
N LEU A 133 3.64 -15.89 -14.19
CA LEU A 133 4.92 -15.95 -13.52
C LEU A 133 5.86 -16.92 -14.25
N SER A 134 7.07 -16.46 -14.53
CA SER A 134 8.17 -17.31 -14.98
C SER A 134 9.43 -16.91 -14.22
N ASN A 135 10.12 -17.88 -13.61
CA ASN A 135 11.27 -17.64 -12.74
C ASN A 135 11.01 -16.59 -11.64
N ASN A 136 9.80 -16.63 -11.04
CA ASN A 136 9.33 -15.66 -10.04
C ASN A 136 9.35 -14.20 -10.52
N ARG A 137 9.17 -13.97 -11.83
CA ARG A 137 9.03 -12.65 -12.46
C ARG A 137 7.73 -12.55 -13.23
N ILE A 138 7.21 -11.34 -13.35
CA ILE A 138 5.98 -11.07 -14.09
C ILE A 138 6.29 -10.99 -15.59
N PHE A 139 5.61 -11.79 -16.39
CA PHE A 139 5.69 -11.77 -17.84
C PHE A 139 4.31 -11.52 -18.46
N TYR A 140 4.29 -10.77 -19.56
CA TYR A 140 3.16 -10.74 -20.48
C TYR A 140 3.26 -11.91 -21.46
N LYS A 141 2.17 -12.69 -21.59
CA LYS A 141 2.04 -13.78 -22.56
C LYS A 141 1.20 -13.30 -23.74
N SER A 142 1.83 -13.12 -24.89
CA SER A 142 1.14 -12.73 -26.12
C SER A 142 0.17 -13.82 -26.61
N SER A 143 -0.66 -13.49 -27.59
CA SER A 143 -1.56 -14.49 -28.22
C SER A 143 -0.80 -15.59 -28.98
N SER A 144 0.44 -15.34 -29.42
CA SER A 144 1.32 -16.37 -29.99
C SER A 144 2.06 -17.19 -28.94
N GLY A 145 1.86 -16.90 -27.64
CA GLY A 145 2.52 -17.59 -26.54
C GLY A 145 3.91 -17.06 -26.16
N VAL A 146 4.40 -16.03 -26.86
CA VAL A 146 5.68 -15.37 -26.55
C VAL A 146 5.58 -14.69 -25.19
N LEU A 147 6.61 -14.89 -24.36
CA LEU A 147 6.73 -14.29 -23.04
C LEU A 147 7.63 -13.05 -23.10
N SER A 148 7.12 -11.91 -22.63
CA SER A 148 7.87 -10.66 -22.50
C SER A 148 7.98 -10.27 -21.03
N PRO A 149 9.20 -10.10 -20.46
CA PRO A 149 9.35 -9.72 -19.05
C PRO A 149 8.82 -8.30 -18.84
N LEU A 150 8.09 -8.10 -17.74
CA LEU A 150 7.58 -6.77 -17.35
C LEU A 150 8.41 -6.11 -16.25
N GLU A 151 9.28 -6.88 -15.58
CA GLU A 151 10.14 -6.38 -14.53
C GLU A 151 11.41 -7.21 -14.37
N ASN A 152 12.43 -6.61 -13.76
CA ASN A 152 13.67 -7.24 -13.36
C ASN A 152 14.24 -6.54 -12.11
N ASP A 153 15.50 -6.83 -11.76
CA ASP A 153 16.13 -6.28 -10.57
C ASP A 153 16.43 -4.78 -10.63
N SER A 154 16.53 -4.21 -11.83
CA SER A 154 16.90 -2.81 -12.04
C SER A 154 15.76 -1.94 -12.58
N SER A 155 14.67 -2.52 -13.08
CA SER A 155 13.56 -1.78 -13.67
C SER A 155 12.21 -2.51 -13.55
N SER A 156 11.16 -1.72 -13.37
CA SER A 156 9.75 -2.12 -13.47
C SER A 156 8.99 -1.33 -14.54
N GLN A 157 9.69 -0.60 -15.41
CA GLN A 157 9.07 0.32 -16.38
C GLN A 157 8.08 -0.39 -17.30
N ALA A 158 8.42 -1.57 -17.84
CA ALA A 158 7.52 -2.29 -18.73
C ALA A 158 6.22 -2.74 -18.03
N LEU A 159 6.28 -3.03 -16.72
CA LEU A 159 5.08 -3.27 -15.92
C LEU A 159 4.28 -1.99 -15.71
N MET A 160 4.95 -0.87 -15.45
CA MET A 160 4.29 0.43 -15.32
C MET A 160 3.57 0.79 -16.63
N ASP A 161 4.23 0.65 -17.78
CA ASP A 161 3.64 0.89 -19.11
C ASP A 161 2.45 -0.05 -19.39
N TYR A 162 2.51 -1.29 -18.91
CA TYR A 162 1.37 -2.22 -18.99
C TYR A 162 0.19 -1.78 -18.11
N LEU A 163 0.46 -1.23 -16.93
CA LEU A 163 -0.57 -0.83 -15.96
C LEU A 163 -1.20 0.51 -16.30
N ASN A 164 -0.38 1.48 -16.70
CA ASN A 164 -0.77 2.83 -17.07
C ASN A 164 0.22 3.39 -18.12
N PRO A 165 -0.10 3.31 -19.42
CA PRO A 165 0.84 3.60 -20.50
C PRO A 165 1.35 5.05 -20.55
N THR A 166 0.60 6.00 -20.00
CA THR A 166 0.94 7.43 -20.06
C THR A 166 0.46 8.19 -18.84
N LEU A 167 1.08 9.34 -18.59
CA LEU A 167 0.61 10.32 -17.60
C LEU A 167 -0.04 11.54 -18.26
N ASN A 168 -0.23 11.52 -19.58
CA ASN A 168 -0.78 12.66 -20.34
C ASN A 168 -2.32 12.67 -20.36
N ASP A 169 -2.95 11.50 -20.35
CA ASP A 169 -4.40 11.34 -20.27
C ASP A 169 -4.76 9.97 -19.66
N ILE A 170 -6.05 9.75 -19.43
CA ILE A 170 -6.56 8.48 -18.89
C ILE A 170 -6.83 7.52 -20.04
N GLU A 171 -6.04 6.45 -20.14
CA GLU A 171 -6.14 5.47 -21.21
C GLU A 171 -7.06 4.28 -20.85
N ASN A 172 -7.58 3.60 -21.87
CA ASN A 172 -8.41 2.41 -21.64
C ASN A 172 -7.66 1.29 -20.92
N GLN A 173 -6.36 1.13 -21.20
CA GLN A 173 -5.53 0.13 -20.53
C GLN A 173 -5.40 0.42 -19.02
N GLU A 174 -5.17 1.68 -18.65
CA GLU A 174 -5.17 2.15 -17.26
C GLU A 174 -6.51 1.82 -16.57
N LEU A 175 -7.61 2.17 -17.23
CA LEU A 175 -8.95 1.94 -16.71
C LEU A 175 -9.26 0.46 -16.48
N ILE A 176 -8.87 -0.43 -17.41
CA ILE A 176 -9.07 -1.87 -17.28
C ILE A 176 -8.22 -2.45 -16.14
N CYS A 177 -6.94 -2.08 -16.06
CA CYS A 177 -6.05 -2.52 -14.98
C CYS A 177 -6.56 -2.04 -13.61
N ALA A 178 -6.95 -0.77 -13.50
CA ALA A 178 -7.54 -0.20 -12.30
C ALA A 178 -8.85 -0.91 -11.91
N ALA A 179 -9.75 -1.16 -12.86
CA ALA A 179 -10.99 -1.90 -12.62
C ALA A 179 -10.72 -3.31 -12.07
N ARG A 180 -9.75 -4.04 -12.65
CA ARG A 180 -9.34 -5.38 -12.18
C ARG A 180 -8.89 -5.36 -10.73
N PHE A 181 -7.96 -4.47 -10.37
CA PHE A 181 -7.47 -4.39 -8.98
C PHE A 181 -8.57 -3.98 -7.98
N VAL A 182 -9.37 -2.96 -8.31
CA VAL A 182 -10.47 -2.50 -7.45
C VAL A 182 -11.52 -3.60 -7.28
N HIS A 183 -11.91 -4.27 -8.36
CA HIS A 183 -12.88 -5.36 -8.33
C HIS A 183 -12.35 -6.56 -7.53
N TRP A 184 -11.10 -6.95 -7.75
CA TRP A 184 -10.48 -8.09 -7.06
C TRP A 184 -10.38 -7.83 -5.56
N ALA A 185 -9.88 -6.67 -5.15
CA ALA A 185 -9.80 -6.28 -3.74
C ALA A 185 -11.17 -6.21 -3.05
N THR A 186 -12.21 -5.84 -3.81
CA THR A 186 -13.59 -5.74 -3.31
C THR A 186 -14.17 -7.13 -3.05
N ASN A 187 -14.00 -8.07 -3.99
CA ASN A 187 -14.75 -9.33 -3.97
C ASN A 187 -13.96 -10.53 -3.42
N ASP A 188 -12.64 -10.44 -3.30
CA ASP A 188 -11.81 -11.57 -2.88
C ASP A 188 -11.10 -11.31 -1.53
N PRO A 189 -11.42 -12.05 -0.46
CA PRO A 189 -10.70 -11.95 0.80
C PRO A 189 -9.24 -12.37 0.70
N ASN A 190 -8.86 -13.28 -0.20
CA ASN A 190 -7.46 -13.69 -0.38
C ASN A 190 -6.64 -12.54 -0.96
N HIS A 191 -7.20 -11.76 -1.88
CA HIS A 191 -6.53 -10.57 -2.37
C HIS A 191 -6.24 -9.56 -1.24
N ARG A 192 -7.22 -9.32 -0.35
CA ARG A 192 -7.02 -8.45 0.82
C ARG A 192 -5.99 -9.03 1.79
N LYS A 193 -6.05 -10.34 2.04
CA LYS A 193 -5.07 -11.06 2.85
C LYS A 193 -3.65 -10.88 2.30
N THR A 194 -3.46 -11.06 0.99
CA THR A 194 -2.16 -10.86 0.33
C THR A 194 -1.63 -9.43 0.46
N GLN A 195 -2.51 -8.41 0.46
CA GLN A 195 -2.09 -7.04 0.80
C GLN A 195 -1.55 -6.99 2.24
N VAL A 196 -2.30 -7.53 3.22
CA VAL A 196 -1.88 -7.50 4.64
C VAL A 196 -0.57 -8.25 4.86
N GLU A 197 -0.45 -9.47 4.33
CA GLU A 197 0.78 -10.27 4.38
C GLU A 197 1.98 -9.50 3.82
N THR A 198 1.80 -8.85 2.66
CA THR A 198 2.88 -8.08 2.03
C THR A 198 3.30 -6.88 2.89
N ALA A 199 2.35 -6.18 3.51
CA ALA A 199 2.65 -5.08 4.44
C ALA A 199 3.45 -5.57 5.65
N ILE A 200 3.02 -6.68 6.25
CA ILE A 200 3.63 -7.22 7.46
C ILE A 200 5.04 -7.73 7.19
N ASP A 201 5.23 -8.49 6.11
CA ASP A 201 6.55 -8.96 5.68
C ASP A 201 7.51 -7.77 5.47
N MET A 202 7.04 -6.72 4.78
CA MET A 202 7.82 -5.51 4.55
C MET A 202 8.20 -4.83 5.86
N TYR A 203 7.27 -4.67 6.81
CA TYR A 203 7.52 -4.02 8.09
C TYR A 203 8.48 -4.82 8.98
N LYS A 204 8.37 -6.16 8.98
CA LYS A 204 9.32 -7.04 9.67
C LYS A 204 10.75 -6.87 9.14
N GLU A 205 10.92 -6.92 7.82
CA GLU A 205 12.24 -6.72 7.19
C GLU A 205 12.79 -5.31 7.43
N ASN A 206 11.93 -4.30 7.34
CA ASN A 206 12.30 -2.91 7.64
C ASN A 206 12.76 -2.75 9.09
N MET A 207 12.07 -3.35 10.07
CA MET A 207 12.48 -3.27 11.47
C MET A 207 13.84 -3.90 11.73
N LYS A 208 14.19 -5.01 11.07
CA LYS A 208 15.55 -5.58 11.11
C LYS A 208 16.59 -4.59 10.60
N SER A 209 16.33 -3.97 9.45
CA SER A 209 17.21 -2.96 8.85
C SER A 209 17.34 -1.70 9.71
N TYR A 210 16.22 -1.21 10.25
CA TYR A 210 16.19 -0.01 11.09
C TYR A 210 16.83 -0.26 12.45
N ASN A 211 16.71 -1.47 13.01
CA ASN A 211 17.45 -1.83 14.22
C ASN A 211 18.97 -1.78 14.00
N LYS A 212 19.47 -2.32 12.88
CA LYS A 212 20.91 -2.23 12.54
C LYS A 212 21.38 -0.77 12.44
N ARG A 213 20.49 0.14 12.03
CA ARG A 213 20.82 1.55 11.83
C ARG A 213 20.67 2.42 13.07
N TYR A 214 19.67 2.13 13.91
CA TYR A 214 19.23 3.02 14.98
C TYR A 214 19.30 2.39 16.38
N GLY A 215 19.66 1.11 16.51
CA GLY A 215 19.72 0.42 17.80
C GLY A 215 18.34 0.33 18.46
N LEU A 216 17.39 -0.35 17.82
CA LEU A 216 15.99 -0.39 18.24
C LEU A 216 15.66 -1.50 19.24
N ASN A 217 16.65 -2.27 19.70
CA ASN A 217 16.41 -3.29 20.73
C ASN A 217 15.87 -2.66 22.01
N ASN A 218 14.82 -3.24 22.58
CA ASN A 218 14.05 -2.76 23.73
C ASN A 218 13.36 -1.39 23.54
N VAL A 219 13.32 -0.84 22.32
CA VAL A 219 12.63 0.41 22.05
C VAL A 219 11.11 0.18 21.98
N PRO A 220 10.30 1.03 22.64
CA PRO A 220 8.83 0.92 22.60
C PRO A 220 8.24 1.03 21.20
N ALA A 221 7.13 0.33 20.98
CA ALA A 221 6.49 0.21 19.68
C ALA A 221 6.04 1.55 19.08
N ASN A 222 5.62 2.52 19.89
CA ASN A 222 5.24 3.86 19.39
C ASN A 222 6.42 4.58 18.70
N VAL A 223 7.62 4.50 19.27
CA VAL A 223 8.84 5.07 18.68
C VAL A 223 9.20 4.31 17.42
N CYS A 224 9.22 2.97 17.46
CA CYS A 224 9.50 2.14 16.29
C CYS A 224 8.52 2.40 15.14
N GLN A 225 7.22 2.48 15.45
CA GLN A 225 6.17 2.71 14.45
C GLN A 225 6.35 4.08 13.79
N MET A 226 6.61 5.14 14.56
CA MET A 226 6.82 6.48 14.01
C MET A 226 8.06 6.52 13.10
N ILE A 227 9.12 5.80 13.44
CA ILE A 227 10.28 5.63 12.55
C ILE A 227 9.87 4.93 11.25
N CYS A 228 9.15 3.81 11.33
CA CYS A 228 8.64 3.12 10.15
C CYS A 228 7.79 4.04 9.27
N ASP A 229 6.89 4.81 9.87
CA ASP A 229 6.04 5.74 9.12
C ASP A 229 6.82 6.89 8.47
N ILE A 230 7.82 7.46 9.16
CA ILE A 230 8.74 8.45 8.58
C ILE A 230 9.44 7.88 7.35
N ARG A 231 9.93 6.64 7.45
CA ARG A 231 10.70 5.99 6.39
C ARG A 231 9.83 5.53 5.22
N HIS A 232 8.63 5.01 5.50
CA HIS A 232 7.63 4.63 4.51
C HIS A 232 7.23 5.81 3.64
N GLN A 233 6.94 6.96 4.26
CA GLN A 233 6.55 8.15 3.53
C GLN A 233 7.76 8.88 2.90
N GLY A 234 8.96 8.77 3.49
CA GLY A 234 10.16 9.44 2.99
C GLY A 234 10.36 10.87 3.49
N ARG A 235 9.73 11.29 4.61
CA ARG A 235 9.85 12.67 5.13
C ARG A 235 11.18 13.04 5.76
N ALA A 236 12.12 12.11 5.93
CA ALA A 236 13.42 12.46 6.51
C ALA A 236 14.58 11.55 6.14
N THR A 237 15.76 12.17 6.19
CA THR A 237 17.05 11.48 6.20
C THR A 237 17.26 10.74 7.53
N SER A 238 18.21 9.81 7.52
CA SER A 238 18.47 9.00 8.70
C SER A 238 19.15 9.74 9.84
N ASP A 239 19.98 10.73 9.54
CA ASP A 239 20.64 11.53 10.57
C ASP A 239 19.61 12.32 11.39
N ARG A 240 18.55 12.80 10.73
CA ARG A 240 17.46 13.48 11.42
C ARG A 240 16.69 12.55 12.35
N ILE A 241 16.48 11.30 11.96
CA ILE A 241 15.84 10.28 12.80
C ILE A 241 16.75 9.91 13.97
N ALA A 242 18.04 9.66 13.71
CA ALA A 242 19.02 9.34 14.74
C ALA A 242 19.14 10.45 15.80
N LEU A 243 19.15 11.71 15.36
CA LEU A 243 19.13 12.87 16.28
C LEU A 243 17.85 12.92 17.12
N ALA A 244 16.69 12.64 16.52
CA ALA A 244 15.41 12.69 17.22
C ALA A 244 15.31 11.65 18.34
N ILE A 245 15.89 10.47 18.16
CA ILE A 245 15.87 9.38 19.15
C ILE A 245 17.03 9.41 20.15
N ASN A 246 18.03 10.27 19.93
CA ASN A 246 19.15 10.44 20.86
C ASN A 246 18.73 11.24 22.10
N THR A 247 17.99 10.59 23.01
CA THR A 247 17.36 11.21 24.18
C THR A 247 17.77 10.56 25.50
N ASN A 248 18.88 9.82 25.52
CA ASN A 248 19.37 9.07 26.68
C ASN A 248 18.30 8.14 27.28
N GLY A 249 17.55 7.44 26.42
CA GLY A 249 16.51 6.48 26.83
C GLY A 249 15.15 7.11 27.18
N ASN A 250 14.98 8.43 27.08
CA ASN A 250 13.67 9.06 27.26
C ASN A 250 12.83 8.88 25.97
N TYR A 251 12.04 7.82 25.92
CA TYR A 251 11.25 7.47 24.74
C TYR A 251 10.04 8.38 24.49
N ASP A 252 9.48 9.02 25.52
CA ASP A 252 8.42 10.03 25.32
C ASP A 252 8.95 11.26 24.60
N LYS A 253 10.16 11.70 24.96
CA LYS A 253 10.88 12.77 24.27
C LYS A 253 11.26 12.34 22.85
N ALA A 254 11.73 11.11 22.67
CA ALA A 254 12.07 10.58 21.34
C ALA A 254 10.85 10.57 20.41
N PHE A 255 9.71 10.06 20.89
CA PHE A 255 8.46 10.03 20.14
C PHE A 255 7.98 11.45 19.80
N SER A 256 8.05 12.38 20.76
CA SER A 256 7.69 13.79 20.53
C SER A 256 8.59 14.45 19.49
N ASN A 257 9.91 14.22 19.54
CA ASN A 257 10.86 14.71 18.54
C ASN A 257 10.55 14.16 17.15
N LEU A 258 10.29 12.85 17.03
CA LEU A 258 9.95 12.21 15.76
C LEU A 258 8.66 12.79 15.16
N CYS A 259 7.66 13.13 15.99
CA CYS A 259 6.44 13.79 15.54
C CYS A 259 6.69 15.20 14.95
N THR A 260 7.83 15.85 15.21
CA THR A 260 8.14 17.15 14.60
C THR A 260 8.71 17.04 13.19
N ILE A 261 9.17 15.85 12.78
CA ILE A 261 9.83 15.63 11.50
C ILE A 261 8.81 15.73 10.37
N GLY A 262 9.01 16.70 9.48
CA GLY A 262 8.15 16.93 8.32
C GLY A 262 6.87 17.71 8.62
N ASN A 263 6.76 18.31 9.81
CA ASN A 263 5.52 18.93 10.28
C ASN A 263 4.96 19.99 9.34
N THR A 264 5.82 20.79 8.71
CA THR A 264 5.44 21.84 7.76
C THR A 264 4.59 21.31 6.60
N ASN A 265 4.89 20.10 6.10
CA ASN A 265 4.26 19.55 4.89
C ASN A 265 3.34 18.35 5.20
N TYR A 266 3.48 17.72 6.36
CA TYR A 266 2.85 16.44 6.68
C TYR A 266 2.10 16.45 8.02
N GLN A 267 1.70 17.62 8.53
CA GLN A 267 1.00 17.77 9.81
C GLN A 267 -0.21 16.83 9.97
N THR A 268 -1.07 16.74 8.95
CA THR A 268 -2.27 15.88 8.96
C THR A 268 -1.89 14.41 9.13
N ARG A 269 -0.91 13.95 8.37
CA ARG A 269 -0.39 12.57 8.47
C ARG A 269 0.13 12.28 9.87
N ILE A 270 1.01 13.15 10.38
CA ILE A 270 1.61 13.01 11.70
C ILE A 270 0.52 12.92 12.77
N ASN A 271 -0.50 13.77 12.67
CA ASN A 271 -1.64 13.74 13.58
C ASN A 271 -2.43 12.43 13.48
N THR A 272 -2.70 11.93 12.27
CA THR A 272 -3.37 10.63 12.08
C THR A 272 -2.59 9.49 12.72
N VAL A 273 -1.28 9.41 12.49
CA VAL A 273 -0.42 8.36 13.05
C VAL A 273 -0.40 8.46 14.58
N ARG A 274 -0.11 9.65 15.13
CA ARG A 274 -0.05 9.89 16.58
C ARG A 274 -1.38 9.55 17.26
N ASN A 275 -2.50 9.99 16.69
CA ASN A 275 -3.83 9.74 17.24
C ASN A 275 -4.19 8.25 17.17
N THR A 276 -3.79 7.55 16.11
CA THR A 276 -4.04 6.12 15.95
C THR A 276 -3.22 5.31 16.96
N ILE A 277 -1.93 5.62 17.12
CA ILE A 277 -1.09 5.03 18.17
C ILE A 277 -1.73 5.26 19.53
N LYS A 278 -2.09 6.51 19.86
CA LYS A 278 -2.73 6.84 21.14
C LYS A 278 -3.98 5.99 21.39
N LYS A 279 -4.88 5.90 20.41
CA LYS A 279 -6.09 5.07 20.53
C LYS A 279 -5.76 3.61 20.81
N LEU A 280 -4.78 3.03 20.10
CA LEU A 280 -4.34 1.65 20.32
C LEU A 280 -3.69 1.46 21.70
N THR A 281 -2.90 2.44 22.17
CA THR A 281 -2.33 2.43 23.52
C THR A 281 -3.41 2.48 24.60
N ASP A 282 -4.39 3.38 24.45
CA ASP A 282 -5.48 3.58 25.42
C ASP A 282 -6.33 2.31 25.60
N ILE A 283 -6.47 1.48 24.56
CA ILE A 283 -7.16 0.18 24.61
C ILE A 283 -6.25 -1.02 24.90
N GLY A 284 -4.99 -0.78 25.29
CA GLY A 284 -4.03 -1.83 25.66
C GLY A 284 -3.51 -2.68 24.50
N LYS A 285 -3.64 -2.21 23.24
CA LYS A 285 -3.20 -2.91 22.03
C LYS A 285 -1.84 -2.46 21.51
N PHE A 286 -1.16 -1.51 22.16
CA PHE A 286 0.12 -0.93 21.68
C PHE A 286 1.25 -0.86 22.70
N SER A 287 1.15 -1.59 23.81
CA SER A 287 2.13 -1.60 24.90
C SER A 287 3.19 -2.70 24.72
N MET A 288 4.00 -2.56 23.67
CA MET A 288 5.04 -3.54 23.29
C MET A 288 6.39 -2.86 23.09
N LYS A 289 7.49 -3.63 23.12
CA LYS A 289 8.85 -3.20 22.76
C LYS A 289 9.46 -4.15 21.73
N TYR A 290 10.34 -3.65 20.89
CA TYR A 290 10.99 -4.45 19.86
C TYR A 290 12.13 -5.30 20.47
N ASP A 291 12.11 -6.61 20.25
CA ASP A 291 13.21 -7.52 20.59
C ASP A 291 14.01 -7.85 19.33
N ALA A 292 15.24 -7.35 19.27
CA ALA A 292 16.09 -7.52 18.10
C ALA A 292 16.54 -8.97 17.88
N ASN A 293 16.52 -9.81 18.92
CA ASN A 293 16.94 -11.21 18.83
C ASN A 293 15.91 -12.05 18.09
N SER A 294 14.64 -11.93 18.47
CA SER A 294 13.53 -12.61 17.77
C SER A 294 13.10 -11.89 16.49
N GLY A 295 13.35 -10.58 16.38
CA GLY A 295 12.80 -9.75 15.32
C GLY A 295 11.30 -9.47 15.50
N GLU A 296 10.78 -9.69 16.70
CA GLU A 296 9.37 -9.55 17.06
C GLU A 296 9.17 -8.46 18.11
N PHE A 297 7.91 -8.11 18.36
CA PHE A 297 7.53 -7.25 19.48
C PHE A 297 7.09 -8.11 20.66
N VAL A 298 7.60 -7.78 21.84
CA VAL A 298 7.27 -8.46 23.10
C VAL A 298 6.64 -7.48 24.08
N THR A 299 5.90 -7.98 25.06
CA THR A 299 5.29 -7.16 26.11
C THR A 299 6.37 -6.40 26.88
N ILE A 300 6.06 -5.15 27.24
CA ILE A 300 6.98 -4.28 28.01
C ILE A 300 7.24 -4.87 29.39
#